data_AF-A0A0C3H1F5-F1
#
_entry.id   AF-A0A0C3H1F5-F1
#
_cell.length_a   1.000
_cell.length_b   1.000
_cell.length_c   1.000
_cell.angle_alpha   90.00
_cell.angle_beta   90.00
_cell.angle_gamma   90.00
#
_symmetry.space_group_name_H-M   'P 1'
#
loop_
_entity.id
_entity.type
_entity.pdbx_description
1 polymer ?
#
loop_
_entity_poly.entity_id
_entity_poly.type
_entity_poly.pdbx_seq_one_letter_code
_entity_poly.pdbx_strand_id
1 'polypeptide(L)'
;MSYSLLQKEAAASDFEGDFDTKTGTKESREDHKFDYLWDDELVGNNGVIRLSSEMERNSQHERGAIGMFHQIHCLTSLRKTLQRAREGQNIGLNHHDDAHWPHCLYYMRQAILCAADDTIELPHLRNKTHHYGSINGVSDIRQCRNAERLYDLRAKHGVWGH
;
A
#
# COMPACT_ATOMS: atom_id res chain seq x y z
N MET A 1 2.63 -4.76 17.17
CA MET A 1 1.46 -5.61 16.87
C MET A 1 1.97 -6.93 16.30
N SER A 2 1.50 -8.07 16.78
CA SER A 2 1.92 -9.39 16.28
C SER A 2 1.44 -9.57 14.83
N TYR A 3 2.37 -9.88 13.92
CA TYR A 3 2.12 -10.08 12.47
C TYR A 3 1.21 -11.28 12.14
N SER A 4 0.74 -12.02 13.15
CA SER A 4 -0.03 -13.26 13.02
C SER A 4 -1.51 -13.10 12.65
N LEU A 5 -2.02 -11.88 12.43
CA LEU A 5 -3.45 -11.63 12.16
C LEU A 5 -3.81 -11.49 10.68
N LEU A 6 -2.85 -11.47 9.76
CA LEU A 6 -3.11 -11.30 8.31
C LEU A 6 -3.31 -12.62 7.53
N GLN A 7 -3.49 -13.76 8.21
CA GLN A 7 -3.47 -15.11 7.60
C GLN A 7 -4.82 -15.80 7.46
N LYS A 8 -5.95 -15.13 7.72
CA LYS A 8 -7.28 -15.71 7.47
C LYS A 8 -8.10 -14.66 6.74
N GLU A 9 -8.90 -15.12 5.78
CA GLU A 9 -9.92 -14.35 5.05
C GLU A 9 -10.12 -12.96 5.66
N ALA A 10 -9.38 -11.98 5.15
CA ALA A 10 -9.48 -10.62 5.68
C ALA A 10 -10.65 -10.00 4.94
N ALA A 11 -11.74 -9.74 5.65
CA ALA A 11 -12.75 -8.86 5.12
C ALA A 11 -12.11 -7.47 5.01
N ALA A 12 -12.44 -6.68 3.99
CA ALA A 12 -11.91 -5.32 3.91
C ALA A 12 -12.32 -4.45 5.13
N SER A 13 -13.28 -4.90 5.95
CA SER A 13 -13.61 -4.38 7.28
C SER A 13 -12.47 -4.53 8.30
N ASP A 14 -11.57 -5.49 8.12
CA ASP A 14 -10.38 -5.64 8.97
C ASP A 14 -9.33 -4.54 8.69
N PHE A 15 -9.52 -3.77 7.60
CA PHE A 15 -8.74 -2.57 7.24
C PHE A 15 -9.54 -1.26 7.45
N GLU A 16 -10.73 -1.33 8.07
CA GLU A 16 -11.51 -0.15 8.46
C GLU A 16 -10.88 0.55 9.68
N GLY A 17 -10.06 1.56 9.39
CA GLY A 17 -10.21 2.83 10.10
C GLY A 17 -11.50 3.50 9.62
N ASP A 18 -12.52 3.42 10.46
CA ASP A 18 -13.82 4.11 10.45
C ASP A 18 -13.97 5.19 9.36
N PHE A 19 -14.77 4.91 8.32
CA PHE A 19 -15.36 5.98 7.51
C PHE A 19 -16.48 6.59 8.35
N ASP A 20 -16.11 7.38 9.37
CA ASP A 20 -17.04 7.97 10.33
C ASP A 20 -17.92 9.00 9.61
N THR A 21 -19.08 8.52 9.16
CA THR A 21 -20.15 9.34 8.58
C THR A 21 -21.08 9.91 9.64
N LYS A 22 -20.79 9.72 10.95
CA LYS A 22 -21.72 10.04 12.03
C LYS A 22 -21.33 11.26 12.87
N THR A 23 -20.08 11.72 12.86
CA THR A 23 -19.64 12.82 13.75
C THR A 23 -19.44 14.18 13.07
N GLY A 24 -19.52 14.28 11.74
CA GLY A 24 -19.36 15.57 11.05
C GLY A 24 -17.93 16.16 11.09
N THR A 25 -16.99 15.52 11.79
CA THR A 25 -15.56 15.75 11.63
C THR A 25 -15.06 14.87 10.49
N LYS A 26 -14.89 15.45 9.30
CA LYS A 26 -14.26 14.79 8.14
C LYS A 26 -12.77 14.61 8.41
N GLU A 27 -12.41 13.65 9.23
CA GLU A 27 -11.00 13.28 9.41
C GLU A 27 -10.54 12.47 8.22
N SER A 28 -9.63 13.07 7.46
CA SER A 28 -9.07 12.52 6.24
C SER A 28 -7.88 11.59 6.59
N ARG A 29 -7.72 10.43 5.94
CA ARG A 29 -6.59 9.51 6.22
C ARG A 29 -5.22 10.11 5.87
N GLU A 30 -5.21 11.25 5.21
CA GLU A 30 -4.04 12.09 4.91
C GLU A 30 -3.66 13.02 6.08
N ASP A 31 -4.40 13.03 7.20
CA ASP A 31 -4.02 13.81 8.38
C ASP A 31 -2.66 13.34 8.94
N HIS A 32 -1.79 14.31 9.25
CA HIS A 32 -0.45 14.08 9.80
C HIS A 32 -0.46 13.28 11.10
N LYS A 33 -1.55 13.31 11.87
CA LYS A 33 -1.65 12.48 13.08
C LYS A 33 -1.54 10.98 12.82
N PHE A 34 -1.73 10.53 11.58
CA PHE A 34 -1.61 9.13 11.17
C PHE A 34 -0.27 8.80 10.49
N ASP A 35 0.70 9.72 10.45
CA ASP A 35 1.98 9.50 9.78
C ASP A 35 2.75 8.29 10.34
N TYR A 36 2.61 8.02 11.65
CA TYR A 36 3.22 6.88 12.34
C TYR A 36 2.85 5.50 11.76
N LEU A 37 1.72 5.39 11.04
CA LEU A 37 1.32 4.15 10.36
C LEU A 37 2.14 3.87 9.09
N TRP A 38 2.93 4.84 8.63
CA TRP A 38 3.60 4.83 7.33
C TRP A 38 5.10 5.12 7.40
N ASP A 39 5.64 5.48 8.57
CA ASP A 39 7.01 5.98 8.70
C ASP A 39 8.07 4.94 8.26
N ASP A 40 7.87 3.67 8.60
CA ASP A 40 8.79 2.59 8.23
C ASP A 40 8.91 2.42 6.70
N GLU A 41 7.85 2.78 5.97
CA GLU A 41 7.72 2.55 4.53
C GLU A 41 8.49 3.55 3.67
N LEU A 42 8.92 4.66 4.27
CA LEU A 42 9.72 5.68 3.61
C LEU A 42 11.22 5.50 3.79
N VAL A 43 11.65 4.53 4.60
CA VAL A 43 13.07 4.23 4.68
C VAL A 43 13.50 3.71 3.31
N GLY A 44 14.46 4.39 2.66
CA GLY A 44 14.76 4.18 1.24
C GLY A 44 15.13 2.73 0.87
N ASN A 45 15.60 1.94 1.83
CA ASN A 45 15.93 0.53 1.65
C ASN A 45 14.95 -0.44 2.33
N ASN A 46 13.75 0.01 2.75
CA ASN A 46 12.77 -0.77 3.52
C ASN A 46 12.34 -2.08 2.84
N GLY A 47 12.54 -2.21 1.53
CA GLY A 47 12.20 -3.41 0.77
C GLY A 47 13.36 -4.03 0.00
N VAL A 48 14.57 -3.48 0.11
CA VAL A 48 15.72 -3.90 -0.70
C VAL A 48 16.46 -5.05 -0.01
N ILE A 49 16.72 -6.12 -0.75
CA ILE A 49 17.39 -7.32 -0.28
C ILE A 49 18.62 -7.64 -1.14
N ARG A 50 19.63 -8.28 -0.54
CA ARG A 50 20.72 -8.92 -1.29
C ARG A 50 20.19 -10.19 -1.94
N LEU A 51 20.48 -10.36 -3.22
CA LEU A 51 20.15 -11.58 -3.95
C LEU A 51 21.28 -12.59 -3.78
N SER A 52 20.93 -13.85 -3.49
CA SER A 52 21.88 -14.96 -3.54
C SER A 52 21.81 -15.63 -4.90
N SER A 53 22.86 -16.37 -5.27
CA SER A 53 22.88 -17.20 -6.49
C SER A 53 21.70 -18.18 -6.57
N GLU A 54 21.18 -18.65 -5.44
CA GLU A 54 19.98 -19.52 -5.36
C GLU A 54 18.67 -18.77 -5.69
N MET A 55 18.61 -17.47 -5.44
CA MET A 55 17.47 -16.62 -5.77
C MET A 55 17.53 -16.10 -7.23
N GLU A 56 18.71 -16.14 -7.84
CA GLU A 56 18.98 -15.64 -9.18
C GLU A 56 18.70 -16.69 -10.26
N ARG A 57 17.50 -16.68 -10.85
CA ARG A 57 17.24 -17.40 -12.12
C ARG A 57 17.78 -16.63 -13.33
N ASN A 58 19.09 -16.31 -13.35
CA ASN A 58 19.84 -15.63 -14.45
C ASN A 58 19.98 -14.09 -14.35
N SER A 59 20.20 -13.51 -13.17
CA SER A 59 20.36 -12.05 -13.04
C SER A 59 21.80 -11.66 -12.68
N GLN A 60 22.34 -10.60 -13.29
CA GLN A 60 23.62 -9.96 -12.94
C GLN A 60 23.50 -8.97 -11.76
N HIS A 61 22.38 -9.00 -11.02
CA HIS A 61 22.08 -7.98 -10.01
C HIS A 61 22.29 -8.55 -8.61
N GLU A 62 23.17 -7.92 -7.83
CA GLU A 62 23.45 -8.30 -6.44
C GLU A 62 22.32 -7.92 -5.46
N ARG A 63 21.37 -7.09 -5.90
CA ARG A 63 20.28 -6.55 -5.07
C ARG A 63 18.98 -6.49 -5.86
N GLY A 64 17.87 -6.65 -5.16
CA GLY A 64 16.52 -6.45 -5.68
C GLY A 64 15.59 -5.89 -4.62
N ALA A 65 14.48 -5.30 -5.04
CA ALA A 65 13.42 -4.85 -4.13
C ALA A 65 12.27 -5.86 -4.13
N ILE A 66 11.77 -6.20 -2.95
CA ILE A 66 10.54 -6.97 -2.80
C ILE A 66 9.36 -6.09 -3.24
N GLY A 67 8.61 -6.55 -4.24
CA GLY A 67 7.54 -5.76 -4.86
C GLY A 67 6.48 -5.25 -3.88
N MET A 68 6.12 -6.04 -2.85
CA MET A 68 5.15 -5.61 -1.83
C MET A 68 5.61 -4.34 -1.09
N PHE A 69 6.87 -4.30 -0.63
CA PHE A 69 7.39 -3.13 0.08
C PHE A 69 7.57 -1.92 -0.85
N HIS A 70 7.91 -2.13 -2.13
CA HIS A 70 7.97 -1.04 -3.09
C HIS A 70 6.58 -0.44 -3.36
N GLN A 71 5.53 -1.28 -3.44
CA GLN A 71 4.14 -0.80 -3.56
C GLN A 71 3.72 0.05 -2.36
N ILE A 72 3.99 -0.41 -1.14
CA ILE A 72 3.65 0.36 0.06
C ILE A 72 4.47 1.67 0.15
N HIS A 73 5.75 1.64 -0.22
CA HIS A 73 6.59 2.84 -0.34
C HIS A 73 6.00 3.86 -1.33
N CYS A 74 5.59 3.41 -2.51
CA CYS A 74 4.99 4.27 -3.53
C CYS A 74 3.65 4.86 -3.05
N LEU A 75 2.80 4.05 -2.41
CA LEU A 75 1.54 4.53 -1.83
C LEU A 75 1.78 5.60 -0.74
N THR A 76 2.80 5.38 0.09
CA THR A 76 3.18 6.34 1.13
C THR A 76 3.68 7.66 0.54
N SER A 77 4.50 7.59 -0.52
CA SER A 77 4.97 8.77 -1.25
C SER A 77 3.83 9.56 -1.88
N LEU A 78 2.81 8.88 -2.42
CA LEU A 78 1.59 9.52 -2.92
C LEU A 78 0.80 10.19 -1.78
N ARG A 79 0.63 9.53 -0.63
CA ARG A 79 -0.02 10.12 0.56
C ARG A 79 0.68 11.42 0.99
N LYS A 80 2.02 11.43 1.10
CA LYS A 80 2.79 12.65 1.43
C LYS A 80 2.66 13.74 0.37
N THR A 81 2.51 13.36 -0.89
CA THR A 81 2.28 14.33 -1.97
C THR A 81 0.92 15.02 -1.83
N LEU A 82 -0.12 14.27 -1.47
CA LEU A 82 -1.45 14.82 -1.18
C LEU A 82 -1.44 15.74 0.06
N GLN A 83 -0.69 15.38 1.10
CA GLN A 83 -0.47 16.24 2.27
C GLN A 83 0.13 17.59 1.87
N ARG A 84 1.28 17.56 1.18
CA ARG A 84 1.96 18.78 0.66
C ARG A 84 1.03 19.63 -0.20
N ALA A 85 0.27 19.00 -1.11
CA ALA A 85 -0.68 19.72 -1.96
C ALA A 85 -1.79 20.42 -1.15
N ARG A 86 -2.32 19.77 -0.10
CA ARG A 86 -3.34 20.36 0.79
C ARG A 86 -2.81 21.54 1.60
N GLU A 87 -1.51 21.54 1.90
CA GLU A 87 -0.82 22.65 2.56
C GLU A 87 -0.48 23.81 1.60
N GLY A 88 -0.89 23.71 0.33
CA GLY A 88 -0.63 24.74 -0.69
C GLY A 88 0.77 24.67 -1.29
N GLN A 89 1.52 23.60 -1.05
CA GLN A 89 2.83 23.41 -1.67
C GLN A 89 2.68 23.01 -3.14
N ASN A 90 3.58 23.50 -3.99
CA ASN A 90 3.68 23.04 -5.37
C ASN A 90 4.33 21.65 -5.41
N ILE A 91 3.57 20.64 -5.81
CA ILE A 91 4.03 19.24 -5.93
C ILE A 91 4.71 18.92 -7.27
N GLY A 92 4.85 19.90 -8.16
CA GLY A 92 5.41 19.70 -9.49
C GLY A 92 4.42 19.09 -10.48
N LEU A 93 4.84 19.01 -11.75
CA LEU A 93 4.03 18.50 -12.86
C LEU A 93 4.54 17.16 -13.38
N ASN A 94 5.82 16.85 -13.19
CA ASN A 94 6.44 15.65 -13.75
C ASN A 94 7.66 15.18 -12.94
N HIS A 95 8.31 14.14 -13.44
CA HIS A 95 9.44 13.47 -12.79
C HIS A 95 10.69 14.34 -12.60
N HIS A 96 10.81 15.47 -13.32
CA HIS A 96 11.86 16.45 -13.08
C HIS A 96 11.59 17.30 -11.84
N ASP A 97 10.32 17.55 -11.52
CA ASP A 97 9.91 18.38 -10.39
C ASP A 97 9.83 17.57 -9.09
N ASP A 98 9.38 16.32 -9.17
CA ASP A 98 9.33 15.39 -8.04
C ASP A 98 9.65 13.98 -8.54
N ALA A 99 10.71 13.40 -7.96
CA ALA A 99 11.19 12.11 -8.37
C ALA A 99 10.25 10.97 -7.98
N HIS A 100 9.19 11.17 -7.18
CA HIS A 100 8.35 10.12 -6.62
C HIS A 100 6.96 10.06 -7.24
N TRP A 101 6.09 11.05 -7.01
CA TRP A 101 4.66 10.88 -7.29
C TRP A 101 4.32 10.46 -8.73
N PRO A 102 5.01 10.95 -9.81
CA PRO A 102 4.67 10.55 -11.17
C PRO A 102 5.01 9.08 -11.44
N HIS A 103 6.18 8.60 -10.99
CA HIS A 103 6.56 7.21 -11.19
C HIS A 103 5.80 6.29 -10.24
N CYS A 104 5.56 6.71 -9.00
CA CYS A 104 4.83 5.94 -8.00
C CYS A 104 3.42 5.65 -8.52
N LEU A 105 2.76 6.66 -9.11
CA LEU A 105 1.44 6.50 -9.73
C LEU A 105 1.48 5.47 -10.87
N TYR A 106 2.46 5.56 -11.76
CA TYR A 106 2.59 4.64 -12.88
C TYR A 106 2.98 3.21 -12.44
N TYR A 107 3.89 3.08 -11.48
CA TYR A 107 4.29 1.82 -10.88
C TYR A 107 3.11 1.12 -10.21
N MET A 108 2.31 1.84 -9.41
CA MET A 108 1.11 1.29 -8.78
C MET A 108 0.12 0.77 -9.82
N ARG A 109 -0.08 1.50 -10.92
CA ARG A 109 -0.90 1.02 -12.04
C ARG A 109 -0.38 -0.30 -12.61
N GLN A 110 0.93 -0.40 -12.87
CA GLN A 110 1.54 -1.63 -13.39
C GLN A 110 1.42 -2.79 -12.39
N ALA A 111 1.64 -2.53 -11.10
CA ALA A 111 1.54 -3.52 -10.05
C ALA A 111 0.11 -4.06 -9.91
N ILE A 112 -0.91 -3.19 -9.94
CA ILE A 112 -2.33 -3.60 -9.89
C ILE A 112 -2.69 -4.48 -11.10
N LEU A 113 -2.31 -4.06 -12.31
CA LEU A 113 -2.56 -4.84 -13.53
C LEU A 113 -1.83 -6.19 -13.51
N CYS A 114 -0.64 -6.24 -12.92
CA CYS A 114 0.11 -7.47 -12.75
C CYS A 114 -0.48 -8.38 -11.67
N ALA A 115 -1.01 -7.80 -10.57
CA ALA A 115 -1.66 -8.53 -9.50
C ALA A 115 -2.98 -9.17 -9.97
N ALA A 116 -3.69 -8.48 -10.86
CA ALA A 116 -4.94 -8.93 -11.49
C ALA A 116 -5.95 -9.46 -10.46
N ASP A 117 -6.21 -8.65 -9.42
CA ASP A 117 -7.21 -8.98 -8.41
C ASP A 117 -8.59 -9.10 -9.08
N ASP A 118 -9.13 -10.32 -9.10
CA ASP A 118 -10.37 -10.71 -9.76
C ASP A 118 -11.57 -10.72 -8.81
N THR A 119 -11.41 -10.17 -7.59
CA THR A 119 -12.51 -9.99 -6.63
C THR A 119 -13.61 -9.15 -7.26
N ILE A 120 -14.83 -9.70 -7.31
CA ILE A 120 -16.02 -8.97 -7.74
C ILE A 120 -16.56 -8.18 -6.56
N GLU A 121 -16.41 -6.86 -6.59
CA GLU A 121 -16.93 -5.99 -5.53
C GLU A 121 -18.44 -5.78 -5.64
N LEU A 122 -19.15 -5.94 -4.52
CA LEU A 122 -20.61 -5.81 -4.48
C LEU A 122 -21.05 -4.48 -3.84
N PRO A 123 -22.16 -3.88 -4.30
CA PRO A 123 -22.70 -2.68 -3.68
C PRO A 123 -23.25 -2.99 -2.29
N HIS A 124 -23.01 -2.08 -1.33
CA HIS A 124 -23.60 -2.18 0.00
C HIS A 124 -25.12 -2.06 -0.06
N LEU A 125 -25.84 -3.06 0.45
CA LEU A 125 -27.29 -3.03 0.56
C LEU A 125 -27.71 -2.17 1.76
N ARG A 126 -28.11 -0.92 1.52
CA ARG A 126 -28.67 -0.07 2.57
C ARG A 126 -30.15 -0.46 2.79
N ASN A 127 -30.47 -0.96 3.98
CA ASN A 127 -31.84 -1.22 4.46
C ASN A 127 -32.70 -2.24 3.69
N LYS A 128 -32.12 -3.28 3.06
CA LYS A 128 -32.84 -4.36 2.34
C LYS A 128 -33.82 -3.90 1.22
N THR A 129 -33.91 -2.60 0.96
CA THR A 129 -34.57 -1.99 -0.20
C THR A 129 -33.59 -1.94 -1.35
N HIS A 130 -34.05 -2.13 -2.59
CA HIS A 130 -33.26 -2.06 -3.84
C HIS A 130 -32.69 -0.64 -4.14
N HIS A 131 -31.93 -0.08 -3.22
CA HIS A 131 -31.06 1.05 -3.44
C HIS A 131 -29.63 0.53 -3.30
N TYR A 132 -29.02 0.19 -4.43
CA TYR A 132 -27.62 -0.19 -4.48
C TYR A 132 -26.78 0.99 -3.97
N GLY A 133 -26.07 0.80 -2.85
CA GLY A 133 -25.11 1.77 -2.33
C GLY A 133 -23.85 1.85 -3.21
N SER A 134 -22.87 2.63 -2.79
CA SER A 134 -21.56 2.71 -3.45
C SER A 134 -20.84 1.36 -3.40
N ILE A 135 -20.21 0.98 -4.52
CA ILE A 135 -19.23 -0.11 -4.57
C ILE A 135 -17.91 0.49 -4.06
N ASN A 136 -17.40 -0.03 -2.95
CA ASN A 136 -16.19 0.49 -2.30
C ASN A 136 -15.24 -0.61 -1.80
N GLY A 137 -15.56 -1.88 -2.07
CA GLY A 137 -14.71 -3.00 -1.70
C GLY A 137 -14.73 -3.41 -0.22
N VAL A 138 -15.37 -2.64 0.67
CA VAL A 138 -15.14 -2.70 2.13
C VAL A 138 -15.70 -3.97 2.80
N SER A 139 -16.79 -4.54 2.28
CA SER A 139 -17.33 -5.81 2.80
C SER A 139 -16.89 -7.03 2.02
N ASP A 140 -16.11 -6.84 0.95
CA ASP A 140 -15.75 -7.94 0.07
C ASP A 140 -14.64 -8.76 0.71
N ILE A 141 -14.75 -10.08 0.57
CA ILE A 141 -13.77 -11.04 1.08
C ILE A 141 -12.67 -11.19 0.04
N ARG A 142 -11.42 -10.96 0.45
CA ARG A 142 -10.25 -11.14 -0.42
C ARG A 142 -9.41 -12.33 0.03
N GLN A 143 -8.83 -13.04 -0.94
CA GLN A 143 -7.82 -14.06 -0.66
C GLN A 143 -6.43 -13.45 -0.71
N CYS A 144 -5.79 -13.30 0.45
CA CYS A 144 -4.47 -12.67 0.55
C CYS A 144 -3.34 -13.67 0.27
N ARG A 145 -2.27 -13.17 -0.37
CA ARG A 145 -0.97 -13.87 -0.39
C ARG A 145 -0.32 -13.79 0.99
N ASN A 146 0.49 -14.79 1.36
CA ASN A 146 1.18 -14.80 2.64
C ASN A 146 2.29 -13.72 2.69
N ALA A 147 1.97 -12.58 3.30
CA ALA A 147 2.89 -11.46 3.46
C ALA A 147 4.04 -11.76 4.45
N GLU A 148 3.83 -12.64 5.43
CA GLU A 148 4.83 -12.98 6.46
C GLU A 148 6.13 -13.49 5.83
N ARG A 149 6.04 -14.34 4.80
CA ARG A 149 7.22 -14.80 4.05
C ARG A 149 8.04 -13.66 3.45
N LEU A 150 7.41 -12.54 3.10
CA LEU A 150 8.11 -11.38 2.54
C LEU A 150 8.77 -10.55 3.64
N TYR A 151 8.12 -10.42 4.81
CA TYR A 151 8.74 -9.84 6.00
C TYR A 151 9.94 -10.63 6.47
N ASP A 152 9.85 -11.97 6.50
CA ASP A 152 10.98 -12.85 6.84
C ASP A 152 12.12 -12.72 5.84
N LEU A 153 11.79 -12.66 4.54
CA LEU A 153 12.78 -12.46 3.48
C LEU A 153 13.52 -11.12 3.66
N ARG A 154 12.77 -10.04 3.94
CA ARG A 154 13.32 -8.72 4.25
C ARG A 154 14.21 -8.77 5.50
N ALA A 155 13.75 -9.39 6.57
CA ALA A 155 14.49 -9.45 7.83
C ALA A 155 15.83 -10.21 7.66
N LYS A 156 15.82 -11.28 6.86
CA LYS A 156 17.00 -12.12 6.65
C LYS A 156 18.00 -11.53 5.65
N HIS A 157 17.53 -10.89 4.57
CA HIS A 157 18.36 -10.48 3.44
C HIS A 157 18.40 -8.96 3.21
N GLY A 158 17.68 -8.18 4.01
CA GLY A 158 17.56 -6.74 3.86
C GLY A 158 18.88 -6.01 3.97
N VAL A 159 19.05 -4.96 3.17
CA VAL A 159 20.28 -4.12 3.17
C VAL A 159 20.21 -2.96 4.15
N TRP A 160 19.53 -3.15 5.29
CA TRP A 160 19.37 -2.13 6.32
C TRP A 160 20.70 -1.85 7.02
N GLY A 161 21.09 -0.57 7.08
CA GLY A 161 22.07 -0.07 8.04
C GLY A 161 23.53 -0.46 7.82
N HIS A 162 24.11 -0.12 6.67
CA HIS A 162 25.53 0.25 6.57
C HIS A 162 25.65 1.56 5.80
#